data_AF-A0A426RRG9-F1
#
_entry.id   AF-A0A426RRG9-F1
#
_cell.length_a   1.000
_cell.length_b   1.000
_cell.length_c   1.000
_cell.angle_alpha   90.00
_cell.angle_beta   90.00
_cell.angle_gamma   90.00
#
_symmetry.space_group_name_H-M   'P 1'
#
loop_
_entity.id
_entity.type
_entity.pdbx_description
1 polymer ?
#
loop_
_entity_poly.entity_id
_entity_poly.type
_entity_poly.pdbx_seq_one_letter_code
_entity_poly.pdbx_strand_id
1 'polypeptide(L)'
;MDAREELKRWMAMVVQLSSEEESKTIKQDIDLFLSVAGELYGKLAERNTALAQQCRSSSRAKPPKPAPQKAQKQPKPKLSIDDTPQPQNDSEDRSQERPAQSS
;
A
#
# COMPACT_ATOMS: atom_id res chain seq x y z
N MET A 1 -8.71 28.95 4.69
CA MET A 1 -9.25 28.88 6.06
C MET A 1 -9.09 27.45 6.53
N ASP A 2 -8.66 27.20 7.78
CA ASP A 2 -8.51 25.84 8.29
C ASP A 2 -9.90 25.24 8.57
N ALA A 3 -10.21 24.08 7.98
CA ALA A 3 -11.55 23.50 8.03
C ALA A 3 -11.99 23.13 9.46
N ARG A 4 -11.04 22.79 10.35
CA ARG A 4 -11.32 22.48 11.75
C ARG A 4 -11.66 23.76 12.51
N GLU A 5 -10.94 24.86 12.27
CA GLU A 5 -11.28 26.15 12.87
C GLU A 5 -12.62 26.71 12.36
N GLU A 6 -12.95 26.46 11.09
CA GLU A 6 -14.24 26.85 10.53
C GLU A 6 -15.41 26.05 11.13
N LEU A 7 -15.25 24.73 11.30
CA LEU A 7 -16.22 23.88 11.99
C LEU A 7 -16.47 24.34 13.44
N LYS A 8 -15.41 24.63 14.20
CA LYS A 8 -15.52 25.17 15.57
C LYS A 8 -16.32 26.47 15.59
N ARG A 9 -16.11 27.35 14.62
CA ARG A 9 -16.82 28.63 14.51
C ARG A 9 -18.32 28.43 14.27
N TRP A 10 -18.71 27.53 13.36
CA TRP A 10 -20.11 27.21 13.11
C TRP A 10 -20.79 26.61 14.35
N MET A 11 -20.13 25.70 15.05
CA MET A 11 -20.63 25.12 16.30
C MET A 11 -20.84 26.17 17.39
N ALA A 12 -19.90 27.09 17.57
CA ALA A 12 -20.03 28.20 18.52
C ALA A 12 -21.18 29.16 18.15
N MET A 13 -21.52 29.28 16.86
CA MET A 13 -22.66 30.06 16.41
C MET A 13 -23.99 29.37 16.76
N VAL A 14 -24.09 28.04 16.59
CA VAL A 14 -25.28 27.28 16.98
C VAL A 14 -25.57 27.45 18.48
N VAL A 15 -24.56 27.33 19.34
CA VAL A 15 -24.70 27.53 20.79
C VAL A 15 -25.24 28.91 21.15
N GLN A 16 -24.81 29.95 20.43
CA GLN A 16 -25.25 31.34 20.68
C GLN A 16 -26.67 31.63 20.21
N LEU A 17 -27.16 30.92 19.19
CA LEU A 17 -28.49 31.12 18.63
C LEU A 17 -29.58 30.30 19.35
N SER A 18 -29.19 29.33 20.20
CA SER A 18 -30.11 28.50 20.97
C SER A 18 -30.60 29.16 22.25
N SER A 19 -31.75 28.71 22.77
CA SER A 19 -32.25 29.11 24.10
C SER A 19 -31.27 28.70 25.20
N GLU A 20 -31.32 29.33 26.38
CA GLU A 20 -30.34 29.08 27.46
C GLU A 20 -30.28 27.62 27.94
N GLU A 21 -31.43 26.93 27.97
CA GLU A 21 -31.52 25.52 28.37
C GLU A 21 -30.96 24.60 27.27
N GLU A 22 -31.35 24.81 26.02
CA GLU A 22 -30.86 24.05 24.87
C GLU A 22 -29.37 24.30 24.62
N SER A 23 -28.91 25.55 24.79
CA SER A 23 -27.53 25.98 24.57
C SER A 23 -26.53 25.22 25.45
N LYS A 24 -26.90 24.92 26.70
CA LYS A 24 -26.08 24.14 27.63
C LYS A 24 -25.90 22.70 27.14
N THR A 25 -27.00 22.04 26.79
CA THR A 25 -26.99 20.66 26.27
C THR A 25 -26.23 20.60 24.94
N ILE A 26 -26.52 21.51 24.02
CA ILE A 26 -25.85 21.60 22.71
C ILE A 26 -24.34 21.80 22.89
N LYS A 27 -23.91 22.66 23.82
CA LYS A 27 -22.49 22.86 24.10
C LYS A 27 -21.84 21.58 24.63
N GLN A 28 -22.47 20.89 25.56
CA GLN A 28 -21.95 19.62 26.09
C GLN A 28 -21.79 18.57 24.99
N ASP A 29 -22.78 18.44 24.11
CA ASP A 29 -22.74 17.49 23.00
C ASP A 29 -21.65 17.84 21.98
N ILE A 30 -21.46 19.14 21.69
CA ILE A 30 -20.37 19.63 20.83
C ILE A 30 -19.01 19.31 21.45
N ASP A 31 -18.83 19.57 22.75
CA ASP A 31 -17.56 19.31 23.45
C ASP A 31 -17.23 17.81 23.44
N LEU A 32 -18.23 16.96 23.69
CA LEU A 32 -18.09 15.50 23.59
C LEU A 32 -17.70 15.07 22.18
N PHE A 33 -18.40 15.57 21.16
CA PHE A 33 -18.12 15.27 19.75
C PHE A 33 -16.69 15.67 19.37
N LEU A 34 -16.26 16.88 19.73
CA LEU A 34 -14.93 17.38 19.41
C LEU A 34 -13.82 16.60 20.12
N SER A 35 -14.06 16.16 21.36
CA SER A 35 -13.12 15.30 22.10
C SER A 35 -12.93 13.96 21.39
N VAL A 36 -14.02 13.25 21.12
CA VAL A 36 -13.97 11.94 20.45
C VAL A 36 -13.38 12.03 19.05
N ALA A 37 -13.77 13.06 18.28
CA ALA A 37 -13.22 13.29 16.95
C ALA A 37 -11.70 13.59 17.00
N GLY A 38 -11.25 14.33 18.02
CA GLY A 38 -9.83 14.60 18.26
C GLY A 38 -9.03 13.34 18.54
N GLU A 39 -9.52 12.48 19.44
CA GLU A 39 -8.89 11.19 19.77
C GLU A 39 -8.82 10.26 18.55
N LEU A 40 -9.92 10.16 17.79
CA LEU A 40 -9.98 9.32 16.59
C LEU A 40 -8.99 9.82 15.53
N TYR A 41 -8.94 11.13 15.30
CA TYR A 41 -7.98 11.74 14.38
C TYR A 41 -6.54 11.42 14.77
N GLY A 42 -6.20 11.56 16.06
CA GLY A 42 -4.87 11.22 16.58
C GLY A 42 -4.48 9.77 16.30
N LYS A 43 -5.36 8.82 16.64
CA LYS A 43 -5.14 7.39 16.39
C LYS A 43 -4.99 7.06 14.90
N LEU A 44 -5.78 7.69 14.04
CA LEU A 44 -5.67 7.51 12.58
C LEU A 44 -4.36 8.09 12.04
N ALA A 45 -3.93 9.26 12.52
CA ALA A 45 -2.67 9.88 12.12
C ALA A 45 -1.46 9.03 12.54
N GLU A 46 -1.47 8.49 13.77
CA GLU A 46 -0.46 7.56 14.26
C GLU A 46 -0.40 6.30 13.40
N ARG A 47 -1.55 5.65 13.14
CA ARG A 47 -1.62 4.47 12.28
C ARG A 47 -1.12 4.75 10.86
N ASN A 48 -1.51 5.88 10.28
CA ASN A 48 -1.07 6.26 8.94
C ASN A 48 0.45 6.46 8.89
N THR A 49 1.02 7.11 9.91
CA THR A 49 2.46 7.30 10.05
C THR A 49 3.19 5.97 10.19
N ALA A 50 2.71 5.07 11.05
CA ALA A 50 3.29 3.73 11.22
C ALA A 50 3.23 2.90 9.93
N LEU A 51 2.10 2.95 9.22
CA LEU A 51 1.95 2.27 7.94
C LEU A 51 2.91 2.83 6.88
N ALA A 52 3.04 4.16 6.78
CA ALA A 52 3.97 4.79 5.87
C ALA A 52 5.43 4.39 6.16
N GLN A 53 5.80 4.28 7.44
CA GLN A 53 7.12 3.77 7.86
C GLN A 53 7.31 2.30 7.46
N GLN A 54 6.30 1.46 7.69
CA GLN A 54 6.31 0.04 7.31
C GLN A 54 6.46 -0.15 5.79
N CYS A 55 5.73 0.63 4.99
CA CYS A 55 5.85 0.57 3.53
C CYS A 55 7.25 0.98 3.04
N ARG A 56 7.88 1.97 3.69
CA ARG A 56 9.25 2.39 3.36
C ARG A 56 10.31 1.38 3.79
N SER A 57 10.09 0.66 4.90
CA SER A 57 11.01 -0.38 5.34
C SER A 57 10.87 -1.66 4.51
N SER A 58 9.66 -2.03 4.08
CA SER A 58 9.43 -3.17 3.19
C SER A 58 9.91 -2.94 1.76
N SER A 59 9.88 -1.69 1.27
CA SER A 59 10.43 -1.35 -0.05
C SER A 59 11.97 -1.35 -0.10
N ARG A 60 12.66 -1.30 1.05
CA ARG A 60 14.10 -1.59 1.17
C ARG A 60 14.38 -3.10 1.15
N ALA A 61 13.69 -3.86 0.30
CA ALA A 61 14.06 -5.22 0.01
C ALA A 61 15.54 -5.25 -0.37
N LYS A 62 16.33 -6.08 0.33
CA LYS A 62 17.77 -6.25 0.04
C LYS A 62 17.95 -6.45 -1.46
N PRO A 63 19.01 -5.90 -2.08
CA PRO A 63 19.30 -6.16 -3.49
C PRO A 63 19.19 -7.66 -3.75
N PRO A 64 18.58 -8.08 -4.88
CA PRO A 64 18.51 -9.50 -5.21
C PRO A 64 19.91 -10.07 -5.02
N LYS A 65 20.03 -11.17 -4.26
CA LYS A 65 21.32 -11.83 -4.09
C LYS A 65 21.92 -12.02 -5.48
N PRO A 66 23.20 -11.66 -5.70
CA PRO A 66 23.83 -11.88 -7.00
C PRO A 66 23.63 -13.35 -7.36
N ALA A 67 23.23 -13.60 -8.60
CA ALA A 67 23.00 -14.95 -9.10
C ALA A 67 24.25 -15.81 -8.81
N PRO A 68 24.09 -17.08 -8.38
CA PRO A 68 25.23 -17.94 -8.15
C PRO A 68 26.10 -17.97 -9.40
N GLN A 69 27.36 -17.56 -9.25
CA GLN A 69 28.34 -17.65 -10.33
C GLN A 69 28.36 -19.10 -10.80
N LYS A 70 28.07 -19.31 -12.09
CA LYS A 70 28.13 -20.62 -12.73
C LYS A 70 29.40 -21.32 -12.29
N ALA A 71 29.28 -22.45 -11.60
CA ALA A 71 30.40 -23.34 -11.34
C ALA A 71 31.11 -23.59 -12.68
N GLN A 72 32.43 -23.47 -12.68
CA GLN A 72 33.26 -23.80 -13.84
C GLN A 72 32.85 -25.20 -14.32
N LYS A 73 32.37 -25.29 -15.57
CA LYS A 73 32.07 -26.57 -16.20
C LYS A 73 33.37 -27.37 -16.19
N GLN A 74 33.35 -28.53 -15.54
CA GLN A 74 34.38 -29.55 -15.74
C GLN A 74 34.52 -29.79 -17.25
N PRO A 75 35.75 -29.97 -17.76
CA PRO A 75 35.96 -30.22 -19.18
C PRO A 75 35.20 -31.48 -19.61
N LYS A 76 34.43 -31.35 -20.70
CA LYS A 76 33.69 -32.45 -21.33
C LYS A 76 34.66 -33.62 -21.62
N PRO A 77 34.29 -34.86 -21.27
CA PRO A 77 34.94 -36.04 -21.82
C PRO A 77 34.88 -35.99 -23.35
N LYS A 78 36.00 -36.32 -24.00
CA LYS A 78 36.14 -36.30 -25.46
C LYS A 78 35.11 -37.23 -26.11
N LEU A 79 34.54 -36.72 -27.20
CA LEU A 79 33.63 -37.41 -28.10
C LEU A 79 34.31 -38.65 -28.67
N SER A 80 33.79 -39.85 -28.36
CA SER A 80 34.04 -41.04 -29.18
C SER A 80 32.93 -41.12 -30.21
N ILE A 81 33.34 -40.99 -31.46
CA ILE A 81 32.55 -41.14 -32.68
C ILE A 81 32.32 -42.63 -32.92
N ASP A 82 31.07 -43.08 -32.88
CA ASP A 82 30.52 -44.02 -33.87
C ASP A 82 28.98 -44.06 -33.81
N ASP A 83 28.41 -43.97 -35.02
CA ASP A 83 27.06 -44.32 -35.51
C ASP A 83 25.77 -43.51 -35.17
N THR A 84 25.37 -42.73 -36.19
CA THR A 84 24.13 -42.02 -36.64
C THR A 84 22.75 -42.74 -36.51
N PRO A 85 21.53 -42.17 -36.84
CA PRO A 85 20.98 -40.78 -36.92
C PRO A 85 19.51 -40.53 -36.36
N GLN A 86 19.19 -39.23 -36.08
CA GLN A 86 17.90 -38.46 -36.25
C GLN A 86 16.60 -38.72 -35.41
N PRO A 87 15.59 -37.81 -35.41
CA PRO A 87 15.54 -36.33 -35.29
C PRO A 87 14.43 -35.86 -34.30
N GLN A 88 14.08 -34.56 -34.32
CA GLN A 88 12.91 -33.86 -33.74
C GLN A 88 13.11 -33.15 -32.39
N ASN A 89 12.66 -31.92 -32.20
CA ASN A 89 12.17 -30.88 -33.11
C ASN A 89 12.23 -29.57 -32.31
N ASP A 90 12.54 -28.48 -32.98
CA ASP A 90 12.46 -27.13 -32.42
C ASP A 90 11.03 -26.83 -31.94
N SER A 91 10.89 -26.11 -30.83
CA SER A 91 9.63 -25.44 -30.51
C SER A 91 9.92 -24.12 -29.82
N GLU A 92 9.54 -23.11 -30.57
CA GLU A 92 9.83 -21.70 -30.49
C GLU A 92 9.17 -21.02 -29.28
N ASP A 93 9.88 -19.98 -28.84
CA ASP A 93 9.33 -18.75 -28.28
C ASP A 93 7.96 -18.38 -28.85
N ARG A 94 6.91 -18.39 -28.01
CA ARG A 94 5.70 -17.59 -28.20
C ARG A 94 5.14 -17.11 -26.86
N SER A 95 5.60 -15.92 -26.48
CA SER A 95 4.79 -14.97 -25.72
C SER A 95 3.54 -14.63 -26.54
N GLN A 96 2.33 -14.74 -25.97
CA GLN A 96 1.20 -13.90 -26.38
C GLN A 96 0.32 -13.50 -25.19
N GLU A 97 0.18 -12.19 -25.09
CA GLU A 97 -0.81 -11.43 -24.32
C GLU A 97 -2.23 -11.95 -24.54
N ARG A 98 -3.08 -11.82 -23.52
CA ARG A 98 -4.53 -11.88 -23.68
C ARG A 98 -5.15 -10.62 -23.05
N PRO A 99 -5.67 -9.67 -23.83
CA PRO A 99 -6.46 -8.57 -23.29
C PRO A 99 -7.90 -9.02 -23.01
N ALA A 100 -8.56 -8.19 -22.20
CA ALA A 100 -9.90 -8.32 -21.65
C ALA A 100 -11.01 -8.48 -22.70
N GLN A 101 -12.12 -9.09 -22.28
CA GLN A 101 -13.44 -8.75 -22.82
C GLN A 101 -14.54 -8.90 -21.75
N SER A 102 -15.21 -7.78 -21.49
CA SER A 102 -16.51 -7.67 -20.86
C SER A 102 -17.62 -8.06 -21.85
N SER A 103 -18.71 -8.62 -21.33
CA SER A 103 -20.10 -8.35 -21.73
C SER A 103 -21.02 -8.76 -20.59
#